data_AF-A0A150JT51-F1
#
_entry.id   AF-A0A150JT51-F1
#
_cell.length_a   1.000
_cell.length_b   1.000
_cell.length_c   1.000
_cell.angle_alpha   90.00
_cell.angle_beta   90.00
_cell.angle_gamma   90.00
#
_symmetry.space_group_name_H-M   'P 1'
#
loop_
_entity.id
_entity.type
_entity.pdbx_description
1 polymer ?
#
loop_
_entity_poly.entity_id
_entity_poly.type
_entity_poly.pdbx_seq_one_letter_code
_entity_poly.pdbx_strand_id
1 'polypeptide(L)'
;MDWEEFLTPYKQAVDELKVKLKGMRTQFEKEHTHCPIEFVTGRVKPVASIIEKANIKGIPLGRLEAEMQDIAGLRMMCQFVDDIKLVVGLLRRRNDFRIVEEKDYISNKKPSGYRSYHVIIEYPVQTIRGEKKILAEIQIRTLAMNFWATIEHSLNYKYKGRFPEEINIRLKRAAEAAFRLDEEMSEIREEIQEAQMYFSKNKERAEQKKP
;
A
#
# COMPACT_ATOMS: atom_id res chain seq x y z
N MET A 1 10.66 25.23 -12.71
CA MET A 1 10.87 23.85 -12.22
C MET A 1 10.33 22.93 -13.30
N ASP A 2 11.18 22.12 -13.91
CA ASP A 2 10.73 21.09 -14.85
C ASP A 2 10.21 19.90 -14.04
N TRP A 3 8.89 19.69 -14.08
CA TRP A 3 8.23 18.61 -13.35
C TRP A 3 8.52 17.23 -13.94
N GLU A 4 8.80 17.15 -15.23
CA GLU A 4 9.07 15.87 -15.88
C GLU A 4 10.45 15.35 -15.47
N GLU A 5 11.47 16.22 -15.50
CA GLU A 5 12.80 15.91 -15.00
C GLU A 5 12.76 15.59 -13.49
N PHE A 6 12.05 16.39 -12.70
CA PHE A 6 11.92 16.20 -11.25
C PHE A 6 11.28 14.86 -10.87
N LEU A 7 10.22 14.44 -11.57
CA LEU A 7 9.46 13.22 -11.24
C LEU A 7 10.07 11.95 -11.84
N THR A 8 11.02 12.06 -12.77
CA THR A 8 11.66 10.90 -13.41
C THR A 8 12.25 9.90 -12.41
N PRO A 9 13.06 10.32 -11.40
CA PRO A 9 13.59 9.41 -10.38
C PRO A 9 12.48 8.71 -9.57
N TYR A 10 11.37 9.40 -9.30
CA TYR A 10 10.24 8.84 -8.56
C TYR A 10 9.49 7.79 -9.39
N LYS A 11 9.32 8.01 -10.71
CA LYS A 11 8.71 7.03 -11.62
C LYS A 11 9.55 5.75 -11.64
N GLN A 12 10.86 5.89 -11.82
CA GLN A 12 11.80 4.77 -11.82
C GLN A 12 11.72 3.98 -10.50
N ALA A 13 11.81 4.66 -9.35
CA ALA A 13 11.74 3.99 -8.05
C ALA A 13 10.40 3.26 -7.83
N VAL A 14 9.27 3.81 -8.28
CA VAL A 14 7.97 3.14 -8.19
C VAL A 14 7.98 1.84 -8.99
N ASP A 15 8.53 1.82 -10.20
CA ASP A 15 8.57 0.62 -11.03
C ASP A 15 9.55 -0.43 -10.49
N GLU A 16 10.72 -0.02 -10.02
CA GLU A 16 11.68 -0.92 -9.36
C GLU A 16 11.08 -1.57 -8.11
N LEU A 17 10.50 -0.76 -7.22
CA LEU A 17 9.86 -1.24 -6.00
C LEU A 17 8.66 -2.13 -6.31
N LYS A 18 7.86 -1.81 -7.34
CA LYS A 18 6.76 -2.69 -7.78
C LYS A 18 7.27 -4.07 -8.18
N VAL A 19 8.34 -4.15 -8.98
CA VAL A 19 8.91 -5.44 -9.39
C VAL A 19 9.45 -6.20 -8.17
N LYS A 20 10.21 -5.54 -7.30
CA LYS A 20 10.80 -6.15 -6.09
C LYS A 20 9.74 -6.70 -5.13
N LEU A 21 8.70 -5.92 -4.85
CA LEU A 21 7.63 -6.32 -3.92
C LEU A 21 6.71 -7.38 -4.53
N LYS A 22 6.44 -7.34 -5.85
CA LYS A 22 5.75 -8.43 -6.55
C LYS A 22 6.57 -9.73 -6.51
N GLY A 23 7.89 -9.64 -6.61
CA GLY A 23 8.78 -10.80 -6.54
C GLY A 23 8.67 -11.58 -5.23
N MET A 24 8.33 -10.91 -4.12
CA MET A 24 8.09 -11.59 -2.84
C MET A 24 6.94 -12.59 -2.94
N ARG A 25 5.84 -12.23 -3.62
CA ARG A 25 4.71 -13.14 -3.85
C ARG A 25 5.13 -14.39 -4.60
N THR A 26 5.92 -14.24 -5.67
CA THR A 26 6.43 -15.39 -6.44
C THR A 26 7.35 -16.31 -5.61
N GLN A 27 8.05 -15.77 -4.61
CA GLN A 27 8.86 -16.59 -3.69
C GLN A 27 7.96 -17.44 -2.77
N PHE A 28 6.92 -16.85 -2.16
CA PHE A 28 5.94 -17.59 -1.35
C PHE A 28 5.23 -18.69 -2.16
N GLU A 29 4.82 -18.39 -3.39
CA GLU A 29 4.19 -19.37 -4.29
C GLU A 29 5.10 -20.57 -4.56
N LYS A 30 6.42 -20.35 -4.73
CA LYS A 30 7.41 -21.42 -4.94
C LYS A 30 7.67 -22.27 -3.70
N GLU A 31 7.60 -21.68 -2.52
CA GLU A 31 7.77 -22.39 -1.24
C GLU A 31 6.50 -23.14 -0.81
N HIS A 32 5.42 -23.05 -1.60
CA HIS A 32 4.10 -23.61 -1.27
C HIS A 32 3.58 -23.16 0.11
N THR A 33 3.92 -21.93 0.50
CA THR A 33 3.48 -21.33 1.76
C THR A 33 2.43 -20.25 1.52
N HIS A 34 1.68 -19.90 2.57
CA HIS A 34 0.69 -18.81 2.51
C HIS A 34 1.37 -17.51 2.07
N CYS A 35 0.87 -16.90 0.99
CA CYS A 35 1.37 -15.62 0.53
C CYS A 35 0.62 -14.47 1.21
N PRO A 36 1.27 -13.65 2.05
CA PRO A 36 0.60 -12.54 2.74
C PRO A 36 0.29 -11.36 1.79
N ILE A 37 0.72 -11.41 0.53
CA ILE A 37 0.58 -10.33 -0.47
C ILE A 37 -0.30 -10.82 -1.61
N GLU A 38 -1.48 -10.21 -1.78
CA GLU A 38 -2.37 -10.41 -2.91
C GLU A 38 -1.81 -9.71 -4.15
N PHE A 39 -1.65 -8.38 -4.09
CA PHE A 39 -1.06 -7.64 -5.22
C PHE A 39 -0.41 -6.35 -4.78
N VAL A 40 0.50 -5.87 -5.63
CA VAL A 40 1.21 -4.60 -5.44
C VAL A 40 0.86 -3.66 -6.58
N THR A 41 0.44 -2.45 -6.23
CA THR A 41 0.26 -1.33 -7.15
C THR A 41 1.16 -0.18 -6.74
N GLY A 42 1.41 0.76 -7.65
CA GLY A 42 2.17 1.95 -7.33
C GLY A 42 1.97 3.02 -8.37
N ARG A 43 2.14 4.27 -7.96
CA ARG A 43 1.99 5.44 -8.81
C ARG A 43 2.85 6.58 -8.28
N VAL A 44 3.24 7.47 -9.18
CA VAL A 44 3.74 8.80 -8.82
C VAL A 44 2.55 9.74 -8.66
N LYS A 45 2.61 10.60 -7.66
CA LYS A 45 1.57 11.57 -7.39
C LYS A 45 1.46 12.59 -8.53
N PRO A 46 0.25 12.94 -8.99
CA PRO A 46 0.08 13.98 -10.00
C PRO A 46 0.59 15.33 -9.51
N VAL A 47 1.18 16.13 -10.41
CA VAL A 47 1.74 17.46 -10.11
C VAL A 47 0.72 18.36 -9.40
N ALA A 48 -0.53 18.37 -9.87
CA ALA A 48 -1.60 19.15 -9.23
C ALA A 48 -1.79 18.79 -7.75
N SER A 49 -1.80 17.50 -7.42
CA SER A 49 -1.92 17.02 -6.04
C SER A 49 -0.65 17.22 -5.21
N ILE A 50 0.53 17.30 -5.83
CA ILE A 50 1.79 17.68 -5.16
C ILE A 50 1.69 19.13 -4.73
N ILE A 51 1.36 20.04 -5.65
CA ILE A 51 1.24 21.48 -5.38
C ILE A 51 0.16 21.74 -4.32
N GLU A 52 -1.01 21.12 -4.44
CA GLU A 52 -2.09 21.24 -3.46
C GLU A 52 -1.63 20.82 -2.06
N LYS A 53 -0.96 19.67 -1.94
CA LYS A 53 -0.47 19.19 -0.64
C LYS A 53 0.67 20.05 -0.10
N ALA A 54 1.54 20.55 -0.97
CA ALA A 54 2.61 21.47 -0.58
C ALA A 54 2.04 22.76 0.00
N ASN A 55 1.01 23.33 -0.64
CA ASN A 55 0.32 24.53 -0.14
C ASN A 55 -0.38 24.28 1.20
N ILE A 56 -1.09 23.16 1.35
CA ILE A 56 -1.78 22.80 2.61
C ILE A 56 -0.78 22.64 3.76
N LYS A 57 0.39 22.05 3.48
CA LYS A 57 1.43 21.81 4.49
C LYS A 57 2.42 22.97 4.66
N GLY A 58 2.33 24.01 3.83
CA GLY A 58 3.31 25.10 3.80
C GLY A 58 4.71 24.69 3.35
N ILE A 59 4.85 23.64 2.54
CA ILE A 59 6.15 23.14 2.06
C ILE A 59 6.58 23.96 0.84
N PRO A 60 7.74 24.65 0.88
CA PRO A 60 8.29 25.33 -0.29
C PRO A 60 8.63 24.34 -1.41
N LEU A 61 8.42 24.73 -2.67
CA LEU A 61 8.69 23.85 -3.82
C LEU A 61 10.14 23.33 -3.87
N GLY A 62 11.11 24.12 -3.39
CA GLY A 62 12.51 23.71 -3.32
C GLY A 62 12.83 22.65 -2.25
N ARG A 63 11.89 22.35 -1.34
CA ARG A 63 12.04 21.34 -0.27
C ARG A 63 11.14 20.12 -0.45
N LEU A 64 10.47 20.00 -1.60
CA LEU A 64 9.57 18.87 -1.87
C LEU A 64 10.26 17.52 -1.71
N GLU A 65 11.50 17.38 -2.18
CA GLU A 65 12.23 16.11 -2.10
C GLU A 65 12.50 15.66 -0.65
N ALA A 66 12.75 16.63 0.24
CA ALA A 66 13.11 16.38 1.63
C ALA A 66 11.88 16.20 2.53
N GLU A 67 10.79 16.94 2.26
CA GLU A 67 9.65 17.03 3.18
C GLU A 67 8.40 16.27 2.69
N MET A 68 8.28 15.99 1.38
CA MET A 68 7.12 15.28 0.84
C MET A 68 7.36 13.77 0.71
N GLN A 69 6.79 13.03 1.66
CA GLN A 69 6.97 11.58 1.78
C GLN A 69 6.19 10.74 0.75
N ASP A 70 5.11 11.28 0.15
CA ASP A 70 4.17 10.53 -0.69
C ASP A 70 4.20 10.93 -2.19
N ILE A 71 5.36 11.37 -2.70
CA ILE A 71 5.52 11.61 -4.14
C ILE A 71 5.53 10.27 -4.89
N ALA A 72 6.35 9.32 -4.43
CA ALA A 72 6.29 7.92 -4.85
C ALA A 72 5.41 7.15 -3.87
N GLY A 73 4.30 6.60 -4.36
CA GLY A 73 3.35 5.85 -3.54
C GLY A 73 3.20 4.41 -4.04
N LEU A 74 3.43 3.45 -3.17
CA LEU A 74 3.12 2.05 -3.40
C LEU A 74 2.00 1.59 -2.48
N ARG A 75 1.23 0.61 -2.94
CA ARG A 75 0.24 -0.08 -2.13
C ARG A 75 0.46 -1.57 -2.23
N MET A 76 0.54 -2.22 -1.08
CA MET A 76 0.57 -3.66 -0.93
C MET A 76 -0.75 -4.11 -0.33
N MET A 77 -1.46 -4.97 -1.05
CA MET A 77 -2.74 -5.51 -0.62
C MET A 77 -2.50 -6.88 -0.01
N CYS A 78 -3.01 -7.06 1.20
CA CYS A 78 -2.98 -8.30 1.96
C CYS A 78 -4.39 -8.89 2.00
N GLN A 79 -4.48 -10.21 2.19
CA GLN A 79 -5.77 -10.88 2.37
C GLN A 79 -6.32 -10.60 3.77
N PHE A 80 -5.47 -10.74 4.79
CA PHE A 80 -5.86 -10.60 6.20
C PHE A 80 -5.16 -9.43 6.90
N VAL A 81 -5.69 -9.01 8.04
CA VAL A 81 -5.09 -7.95 8.86
C VAL A 81 -3.75 -8.41 9.45
N ASP A 82 -3.65 -9.67 9.86
CA ASP A 82 -2.41 -10.21 10.43
C ASP A 82 -1.26 -10.33 9.42
N ASP A 83 -1.59 -10.53 8.14
CA ASP A 83 -0.60 -10.54 7.06
C ASP A 83 0.13 -9.21 6.94
N ILE A 84 -0.49 -8.10 7.37
CA ILE A 84 0.13 -6.79 7.36
C ILE A 84 1.37 -6.77 8.26
N LYS A 85 1.31 -7.39 9.45
CA LYS A 85 2.45 -7.49 10.37
C LYS A 85 3.59 -8.33 9.75
N LEU A 86 3.23 -9.41 9.05
CA LEU A 86 4.20 -10.26 8.33
C LEU A 86 4.91 -9.47 7.21
N VAL A 87 4.15 -8.73 6.40
CA VAL A 87 4.68 -7.88 5.33
C VAL A 87 5.60 -6.81 5.90
N VAL A 88 5.18 -6.10 6.95
CA VAL A 88 6.03 -5.09 7.62
C VAL A 88 7.32 -5.72 8.13
N GLY A 89 7.24 -6.90 8.77
CA GLY A 89 8.42 -7.65 9.20
C GLY A 89 9.37 -8.02 8.06
N LEU A 90 8.84 -8.39 6.90
CA LEU A 90 9.63 -8.64 5.69
C LEU A 90 10.30 -7.36 5.17
N LEU A 91 9.58 -6.24 5.13
CA LEU A 91 10.14 -4.94 4.70
C LEU A 91 11.28 -4.48 5.62
N ARG A 92 11.17 -4.69 6.94
CA ARG A 92 12.22 -4.35 7.92
C ARG A 92 13.51 -5.14 7.73
N ARG A 93 13.45 -6.34 7.13
CA ARG A 93 14.63 -7.18 6.86
C ARG A 93 15.36 -6.81 5.56
N ARG A 94 14.80 -5.91 4.76
CA ARG A 94 15.39 -5.52 3.49
C ARG A 94 16.58 -4.58 3.71
N ASN A 95 17.55 -4.65 2.79
CA ASN A 95 18.78 -3.86 2.82
C ASN A 95 18.89 -2.87 1.65
N ASP A 96 17.91 -2.85 0.75
CA ASP A 96 17.89 -1.99 -0.44
C ASP A 96 17.17 -0.66 -0.22
N PHE A 97 16.65 -0.42 0.99
CA PHE A 97 16.15 0.87 1.46
C PHE A 97 16.21 0.95 2.98
N ARG A 98 16.04 2.17 3.50
CA ARG A 98 15.91 2.42 4.93
C ARG A 98 14.49 2.82 5.28
N ILE A 99 13.91 2.23 6.32
CA ILE A 99 12.64 2.71 6.88
C ILE A 99 12.92 3.97 7.70
N VAL A 100 12.24 5.06 7.33
CA VAL A 100 12.35 6.38 7.97
C VAL A 100 11.28 6.54 9.04
N GLU A 101 10.05 6.09 8.75
CA GLU A 101 8.89 6.28 9.63
C GLU A 101 7.86 5.18 9.41
N GLU A 102 7.19 4.74 10.46
CA GLU A 102 6.07 3.79 10.40
C GLU A 102 4.84 4.41 11.08
N LYS A 103 3.67 4.33 10.44
CA LYS A 103 2.40 4.86 10.98
C LYS A 103 1.35 3.75 10.97
N ASP A 104 0.96 3.32 12.17
CA ASP A 104 -0.05 2.30 12.37
C ASP A 104 -1.44 2.94 12.57
N TYR A 105 -2.21 3.05 11.49
CA TYR A 105 -3.62 3.46 11.55
C TYR A 105 -4.58 2.27 11.67
N ILE A 106 -4.08 1.05 11.84
CA ILE A 106 -4.92 -0.14 12.07
C ILE A 106 -5.29 -0.17 13.55
N SER A 107 -4.28 -0.15 14.43
CA SER A 107 -4.48 -0.05 15.88
C SER A 107 -4.98 1.33 16.30
N ASN A 108 -4.50 2.39 15.65
CA ASN A 108 -4.90 3.78 15.94
C ASN A 108 -5.72 4.38 14.79
N LYS A 109 -6.94 3.86 14.59
CA LYS A 109 -7.83 4.34 13.52
C LYS A 109 -8.17 5.83 13.66
N LYS A 110 -8.30 6.53 12.54
CA LYS A 110 -8.73 7.94 12.55
C LYS A 110 -10.22 8.04 12.94
N PRO A 111 -10.69 9.21 13.43
CA PRO A 111 -12.11 9.45 13.71
C PRO A 111 -13.04 9.16 12.52
N SER A 112 -12.53 9.31 11.30
CA SER A 112 -13.26 9.00 10.05
C SER A 112 -13.52 7.50 9.83
N GLY A 113 -12.85 6.61 10.58
CA GLY A 113 -12.87 5.16 10.37
C GLY A 113 -11.73 4.64 9.48
N TYR A 114 -10.85 5.53 9.01
CA TYR A 114 -9.71 5.17 8.16
C TYR A 114 -8.72 4.23 8.87
N ARG A 115 -8.33 3.17 8.16
CA ARG A 115 -7.35 2.16 8.58
C ARG A 115 -6.37 1.85 7.45
N SER A 116 -5.10 1.75 7.80
CA SER A 116 -3.98 1.42 6.89
C SER A 116 -2.69 1.32 7.71
N TYR A 117 -1.70 0.57 7.25
CA TYR A 117 -0.34 0.69 7.77
C TYR A 117 0.51 1.45 6.76
N HIS A 118 1.23 2.51 7.17
CA HIS A 118 2.11 3.26 6.28
C HIS A 118 3.56 3.06 6.70
N VAL A 119 4.41 2.76 5.73
CA VAL A 119 5.85 2.67 5.89
C VAL A 119 6.49 3.69 4.95
N ILE A 120 7.15 4.69 5.52
CA ILE A 120 7.93 5.68 4.76
C ILE A 120 9.35 5.16 4.66
N ILE A 121 9.85 5.05 3.42
CA ILE A 121 11.19 4.56 3.13
C ILE A 121 12.03 5.62 2.43
N GLU A 122 13.32 5.59 2.66
CA GLU A 122 14.35 6.24 1.85
C GLU A 122 14.95 5.20 0.90
N TYR A 123 14.71 5.38 -0.41
CA TYR A 123 15.13 4.47 -1.46
C TYR A 123 16.23 5.10 -2.34
N PRO A 124 17.42 4.51 -2.45
CA PRO A 124 18.49 4.98 -3.33
C PRO A 124 18.24 4.52 -4.78
N VAL A 125 17.78 5.43 -5.64
CA VAL A 125 17.60 5.18 -7.07
C VAL A 125 18.86 5.55 -7.84
N GLN A 126 19.32 4.64 -8.71
CA GLN A 126 20.50 4.87 -9.56
C GLN A 126 20.08 5.58 -10.85
N THR A 127 20.61 6.78 -11.08
CA THR A 127 20.31 7.60 -12.27
C THR A 127 21.57 7.81 -13.12
N ILE A 128 21.40 8.34 -14.34
CA ILE A 128 22.54 8.70 -15.20
C ILE A 128 23.45 9.80 -14.60
N ARG A 129 22.98 10.51 -13.56
CA ARG A 129 23.74 11.54 -12.84
C ARG A 129 24.27 11.04 -11.48
N GLY A 130 24.15 9.75 -11.20
CA GLY A 130 24.56 9.12 -9.95
C GLY A 130 23.38 8.69 -9.08
N GLU A 131 23.68 8.27 -7.85
CA GLU A 131 22.69 7.85 -6.87
C GLU A 131 21.88 9.05 -6.36
N LYS A 132 20.56 8.91 -6.36
CA LYS A 132 19.63 9.85 -5.75
C LYS A 132 18.79 9.14 -4.71
N LYS A 133 18.78 9.64 -3.47
CA LYS A 133 17.92 9.13 -2.41
C LYS A 133 16.58 9.84 -2.47
N ILE A 134 15.50 9.08 -2.50
CA ILE A 134 14.14 9.63 -2.52
C ILE A 134 13.29 9.01 -1.41
N LEU A 135 12.27 9.75 -0.98
CA LEU A 135 11.24 9.24 -0.10
C LEU A 135 10.12 8.56 -0.90
N ALA A 136 9.70 7.38 -0.43
CA ALA A 136 8.53 6.69 -0.93
C ALA A 136 7.64 6.21 0.22
N GLU A 137 6.34 6.23 0.01
CA GLU A 137 5.35 5.72 0.95
C GLU A 137 4.82 4.37 0.47
N ILE A 138 4.95 3.34 1.31
CA ILE A 138 4.32 2.03 1.10
C ILE A 138 3.12 1.93 2.03
N GLN A 139 1.92 1.87 1.46
CA GLN A 139 0.67 1.65 2.19
C GLN A 139 0.32 0.16 2.15
N ILE A 140 0.14 -0.47 3.30
CA ILE A 140 -0.23 -1.88 3.42
C ILE A 140 -1.66 -1.94 3.96
N ARG A 141 -2.53 -2.68 3.25
CA ARG A 141 -3.99 -2.71 3.50
C ARG A 141 -4.60 -4.06 3.18
N THR A 142 -5.72 -4.38 3.83
CA THR A 142 -6.64 -5.41 3.32
C THR A 142 -7.42 -4.89 2.10
N LEU A 143 -8.08 -5.81 1.38
CA LEU A 143 -8.99 -5.46 0.29
C LEU A 143 -10.14 -4.56 0.77
N ALA A 144 -10.72 -4.86 1.94
CA ALA A 144 -11.83 -4.09 2.51
C ALA A 144 -11.39 -2.67 2.91
N MET A 145 -10.23 -2.53 3.56
CA MET A 145 -9.63 -1.22 3.88
C MET A 145 -9.36 -0.40 2.61
N ASN A 146 -8.81 -1.03 1.57
CA ASN A 146 -8.51 -0.35 0.32
C ASN A 146 -9.77 0.13 -0.41
N PHE A 147 -10.82 -0.70 -0.44
CA PHE A 147 -12.10 -0.34 -1.03
C PHE A 147 -12.69 0.89 -0.32
N TRP A 148 -12.81 0.84 1.01
CA TRP A 148 -13.34 1.95 1.79
C TRP A 148 -12.53 3.24 1.60
N ALA A 149 -11.20 3.16 1.71
CA ALA A 149 -10.32 4.32 1.59
C ALA A 149 -10.34 4.95 0.18
N THR A 150 -10.56 4.16 -0.86
CA THR A 150 -10.66 4.68 -2.24
C THR A 150 -11.95 5.48 -2.43
N ILE A 151 -13.06 5.01 -1.86
CA ILE A 151 -14.34 5.71 -1.90
C ILE A 151 -14.29 6.99 -1.05
N GLU A 152 -13.79 6.90 0.17
CA GLU A 152 -13.61 8.05 1.06
C GLU A 152 -12.75 9.14 0.40
N HIS A 153 -11.61 8.77 -0.18
CA HIS A 153 -10.73 9.73 -0.86
C HIS A 153 -11.43 10.41 -2.05
N SER A 154 -12.21 9.67 -2.82
CA SER A 154 -12.93 10.20 -3.98
C SER A 154 -14.02 11.20 -3.57
N LEU A 155 -14.74 10.90 -2.48
CA LEU A 155 -15.71 11.81 -1.89
C LEU A 155 -15.01 13.03 -1.27
N ASN A 156 -13.89 12.82 -0.57
CA ASN A 156 -13.13 13.87 0.06
C ASN A 156 -12.66 14.91 -0.97
N TYR A 157 -12.23 14.44 -2.14
CA TYR A 157 -11.84 15.29 -3.26
C TYR A 157 -13.03 16.13 -3.79
N LYS A 158 -14.20 15.51 -3.98
CA LYS A 158 -15.41 16.22 -4.43
C LYS A 158 -15.92 17.25 -3.43
N TYR A 159 -15.96 16.89 -2.15
CA TYR A 159 -16.53 17.71 -1.09
C TYR A 159 -15.50 18.60 -0.37
N LYS A 160 -14.22 18.55 -0.77
CA LYS A 160 -13.10 19.28 -0.14
C LYS A 160 -13.06 19.10 1.39
N GLY A 161 -13.33 17.88 1.86
CA GLY A 161 -13.41 17.56 3.29
C GLY A 161 -14.64 18.02 4.05
N ARG A 162 -15.60 18.69 3.39
CA ARG A 162 -16.88 19.11 3.99
C ARG A 162 -18.01 18.21 3.55
N PHE A 163 -18.06 17.02 4.14
CA PHE A 163 -19.10 16.05 3.86
C PHE A 163 -20.44 16.47 4.48
N PRO A 164 -21.56 16.27 3.76
CA PRO A 164 -22.87 16.22 4.38
C PRO A 164 -22.89 15.18 5.50
N GLU A 165 -23.60 15.47 6.59
CA GLU A 165 -23.62 14.63 7.79
C GLU A 165 -24.10 13.20 7.49
N GLU A 166 -25.09 13.06 6.61
CA GLU A 166 -25.57 11.75 6.16
C GLU A 166 -24.46 10.91 5.49
N ILE A 167 -23.60 11.54 4.67
CA ILE A 167 -22.49 10.85 4.00
C ILE A 167 -21.44 10.44 5.02
N ASN A 168 -21.13 11.31 6.00
CA ASN A 168 -20.21 10.96 7.09
C ASN A 168 -20.68 9.75 7.88
N ILE A 169 -21.97 9.71 8.25
CA ILE A 169 -22.55 8.59 8.99
C ILE A 169 -22.47 7.31 8.14
N ARG A 170 -22.82 7.37 6.86
CA ARG A 170 -22.73 6.21 5.94
C ARG A 170 -21.29 5.72 5.78
N LEU A 171 -20.32 6.62 5.61
CA LEU A 171 -18.91 6.26 5.49
C LEU A 171 -18.40 5.59 6.76
N LYS A 172 -18.73 6.12 7.94
CA LYS A 172 -18.34 5.53 9.21
C LYS A 172 -18.92 4.12 9.38
N ARG A 173 -20.21 3.93 9.09
CA ARG A 173 -20.86 2.60 9.12
C ARG A 173 -20.22 1.63 8.14
N ALA A 174 -19.88 2.07 6.93
CA ALA A 174 -19.20 1.24 5.95
C ALA A 174 -17.78 0.86 6.42
N ALA A 175 -17.07 1.76 7.10
CA ALA A 175 -15.75 1.47 7.67
C ALA A 175 -15.83 0.38 8.74
N GLU A 176 -16.85 0.45 9.59
CA GLU A 176 -17.11 -0.55 10.64
C GLU A 176 -17.52 -1.90 10.05
N ALA A 177 -18.39 -1.91 9.03
CA ALA A 177 -18.78 -3.14 8.34
C ALA A 177 -17.59 -3.81 7.63
N ALA A 178 -16.77 -3.03 6.93
CA ALA A 178 -15.55 -3.51 6.29
C ALA A 178 -14.58 -4.13 7.30
N PHE A 179 -14.47 -3.52 8.49
CA PHE A 179 -13.63 -4.07 9.55
C PHE A 179 -14.18 -5.36 10.14
N ARG A 180 -15.49 -5.45 10.41
CA ARG A 180 -16.09 -6.70 10.90
C ARG A 180 -15.89 -7.83 9.90
N LEU A 181 -16.03 -7.56 8.61
CA LEU A 181 -15.73 -8.54 7.56
C LEU A 181 -14.27 -9.03 7.67
N ASP A 182 -13.31 -8.12 7.82
CA ASP A 182 -11.90 -8.49 7.99
C ASP A 182 -11.65 -9.30 9.29
N GLU A 183 -12.35 -8.99 10.39
CA GLU A 183 -12.25 -9.74 11.66
C GLU A 183 -12.79 -11.16 11.53
N GLU A 184 -14.02 -11.32 11.03
CA GLU A 184 -14.67 -12.63 10.84
C GLU A 184 -13.83 -13.53 9.92
N MET A 185 -13.29 -12.96 8.83
CA MET A 185 -12.42 -13.72 7.92
C MET A 185 -11.06 -14.07 8.54
N SER A 186 -10.61 -13.30 9.53
CA SER A 186 -9.37 -13.60 10.25
C SER A 186 -9.55 -14.74 11.27
N GLU A 187 -10.75 -14.92 11.83
CA GLU A 187 -11.06 -16.05 12.74
C GLU A 187 -11.00 -17.40 12.03
N ILE A 188 -11.49 -17.47 10.80
CA ILE A 188 -11.46 -18.69 9.97
C ILE A 188 -10.22 -18.78 9.07
N ARG A 189 -9.16 -18.01 9.37
CA ARG A 189 -7.97 -17.90 8.51
C ARG A 189 -7.26 -19.23 8.32
N GLU A 190 -7.08 -20.02 9.37
CA GLU A 190 -6.39 -21.32 9.29
C GLU A 190 -7.13 -22.26 8.32
N GLU A 191 -8.45 -22.36 8.45
CA GLU A 191 -9.30 -23.16 7.56
C GLU A 191 -9.23 -22.67 6.10
N ILE A 192 -9.24 -21.35 5.88
CA ILE A 192 -9.10 -20.77 4.53
C ILE A 192 -7.73 -21.13 3.94
N GLN A 193 -6.66 -21.03 4.72
CA GLN A 193 -5.30 -21.33 4.27
C GLN A 193 -5.15 -22.82 3.92
N GLU A 194 -5.68 -23.72 4.75
CA GLU A 194 -5.70 -25.15 4.47
C GLU A 194 -6.47 -25.46 3.17
N ALA A 195 -7.65 -24.86 3.00
CA ALA A 195 -8.44 -25.02 1.79
C ALA A 195 -7.70 -24.53 0.54
N GLN A 196 -7.09 -23.33 0.60
CA GLN A 196 -6.31 -22.76 -0.50
C GLN A 196 -5.11 -23.66 -0.88
N MET A 197 -4.39 -24.21 0.11
CA MET A 197 -3.30 -25.15 -0.15
C MET A 197 -3.80 -26.45 -0.80
N TYR A 198 -4.95 -26.97 -0.36
CA TYR A 198 -5.58 -28.15 -0.95
C TYR A 198 -5.96 -27.91 -2.41
N PHE A 199 -6.56 -26.76 -2.74
CA PHE A 199 -6.90 -26.38 -4.11
C PHE A 199 -5.66 -26.24 -5.01
N SER A 200 -4.60 -25.57 -4.54
CA SER A 200 -3.36 -25.40 -5.32
C SER A 200 -2.71 -26.74 -5.66
N LYS A 201 -2.58 -27.65 -4.68
CA LYS A 201 -2.01 -29.00 -4.90
C LYS A 201 -2.84 -29.82 -5.87
N ASN A 202 -4.16 -29.74 -5.80
CA ASN A 202 -5.05 -30.47 -6.71
C ASN A 202 -5.05 -29.90 -8.12
N LYS A 203 -4.92 -28.58 -8.27
CA LYS A 203 -4.78 -27.93 -9.57
C LYS A 203 -3.46 -28.33 -10.26
N GLU A 204 -2.35 -28.34 -9.53
CA GLU A 204 -1.05 -28.82 -10.04
C GLU A 204 -1.12 -30.29 -10.47
N ARG A 205 -1.75 -31.16 -9.67
CA ARG A 205 -1.99 -32.57 -10.05
C ARG A 205 -2.87 -32.73 -11.28
N ALA A 206 -3.84 -31.85 -11.49
CA ALA A 206 -4.70 -31.87 -12.67
C ALA A 206 -3.96 -31.36 -13.93
N GLU A 207 -3.05 -30.40 -13.78
CA GLU A 207 -2.22 -29.89 -14.87
C GLU A 207 -1.12 -30.86 -15.29
N GLN A 208 -0.53 -31.62 -14.35
CA GLN A 208 0.44 -32.70 -14.66
C GLN A 208 -0.19 -33.93 -15.33
N LYS A 209 -1.53 -34.05 -15.32
CA LYS A 209 -2.29 -35.12 -15.97
C LYS A 209 -2.82 -34.74 -17.36
N LYS A 210 -2.54 -33.54 -17.85
CA LYS A 210 -2.87 -33.17 -19.24
C LYS A 210 -1.85 -33.80 -20.19
N PRO A 211 -2.30 -34.51 -21.24
CA PRO A 211 -1.45 -35.23 -22.18
C PRO A 211 -0.58 -34.31 -23.04
#